data_AF-A0A958Z3F4-F1
#
_entry.id   AF-A0A958Z3F4-F1
#
_cell.length_a   1.000
_cell.length_b   1.000
_cell.length_c   1.000
_cell.angle_alpha   90.00
_cell.angle_beta   90.00
_cell.angle_gamma   90.00
#
_symmetry.space_group_name_H-M   'P 1'
#
loop_
_entity.id
_entity.type
_entity.pdbx_description
1 polymer ?
#
loop_
_entity_poly.entity_id
_entity_poly.type
_entity_poly.pdbx_seq_one_letter_code
_entity_poly.pdbx_strand_id
1 'polypeptide(L)'
;MKKIPFFLIVAFSMAISQAQNTTDGLRYSTEQNIGTARFTALGGAMGALGGDFSAVSVNPAGGAVFLNSSLMLSASLFDIENKANYFNNKEKSISDDVTLSQLGGIFVINNSNEESTFKKFTIGLNYNTTKSFDNELYIAGIGNNSIGNFFLEQAQGIPLNLLQLQSGESISSLYQYLGENEGTIAQNAFLGYQGFLFDPVDPNNPSNTTYISNIADGSFNHEYTYLSQGYNSKFSINLATQITDKYFLGININTHTLNFDQSSFLLENNSNPGSMVNRVGFENNLSVTGAGISAQIGAIAKIANNFRLGLSLDSPTWYQISEETTQYLESRRVFEGQTINEFVNPNIINVYEDYTLRTPAKVTASAAYIFGQSGLISFDYSYKDYSSIKFSQANDSYSASFNDLNNAINNTLKGTSIFKAGAEYRINQLSL
;
A
#
# COMPACT_ATOMS: atom_id res chain seq x y z
N MET A 1 25.56 -10.91 -11.83
CA MET A 1 24.22 -10.68 -11.24
C MET A 1 23.21 -11.27 -12.21
N LYS A 2 22.59 -12.41 -11.85
CA LYS A 2 21.59 -13.05 -12.71
C LYS A 2 20.39 -12.10 -12.79
N LYS A 3 20.13 -11.53 -13.96
CA LYS A 3 18.95 -10.73 -14.23
C LYS A 3 17.76 -11.68 -14.20
N ILE A 4 17.02 -11.68 -13.09
CA ILE A 4 15.74 -12.38 -13.00
C ILE A 4 14.80 -11.63 -13.95
N PRO A 5 14.17 -12.30 -14.94
CA PRO A 5 13.29 -11.63 -15.89
C PRO A 5 12.07 -11.08 -15.15
N PHE A 6 11.95 -9.74 -15.15
CA PHE A 6 10.93 -8.95 -14.46
C PHE A 6 9.49 -9.40 -14.74
N PHE A 7 9.23 -10.00 -15.91
CA PHE A 7 7.91 -10.47 -16.33
C PHE A 7 7.38 -11.63 -15.47
N LEU A 8 8.26 -12.55 -15.05
CA LEU A 8 7.87 -13.62 -14.13
C LEU A 8 7.53 -13.05 -12.75
N ILE A 9 8.13 -11.94 -12.30
CA ILE A 9 7.86 -11.35 -10.98
C ILE A 9 6.50 -10.63 -10.95
N VAL A 10 6.11 -9.95 -12.03
CA VAL A 10 4.82 -9.25 -12.10
C VAL A 10 3.66 -10.26 -12.23
N ALA A 11 3.80 -11.29 -13.07
CA ALA A 11 2.81 -12.37 -13.15
C ALA A 11 2.78 -13.25 -11.87
N PHE A 12 3.93 -13.52 -11.23
CA PHE A 12 3.96 -14.26 -9.96
C PHE A 12 3.40 -13.49 -8.77
N SER A 13 3.34 -12.15 -8.82
CA SER A 13 2.78 -11.36 -7.74
C SER A 13 1.29 -11.66 -7.48
N MET A 14 0.61 -12.30 -8.45
CA MET A 14 -0.77 -12.78 -8.34
C MET A 14 -0.91 -14.32 -8.37
N ALA A 15 0.12 -15.06 -8.83
CA ALA A 15 0.06 -16.52 -9.00
C ALA A 15 0.25 -17.33 -7.70
N ILE A 16 0.88 -16.73 -6.69
CA ILE A 16 1.03 -17.40 -5.40
C ILE A 16 -0.25 -17.14 -4.63
N SER A 17 -1.11 -18.15 -4.51
CA SER A 17 -2.28 -18.18 -3.60
C SER A 17 -1.87 -18.04 -2.13
N GLN A 18 -1.34 -16.87 -1.78
CA GLN A 18 -1.28 -16.28 -0.45
C GLN A 18 -1.45 -14.78 -0.73
N ALA A 19 -2.68 -14.28 -0.58
CA ALA A 19 -3.10 -12.93 -0.99
C ALA A 19 -2.29 -11.78 -0.33
N GLN A 20 -1.37 -12.09 0.58
CA GLN A 20 -0.48 -11.14 1.23
C GLN A 20 0.98 -11.54 1.10
N ASN A 21 1.83 -10.57 0.79
CA ASN A 21 3.27 -10.74 0.70
C ASN A 21 4.02 -9.71 1.58
N THR A 22 5.34 -9.85 1.65
CA THR A 22 6.21 -8.93 2.40
C THR A 22 6.06 -7.48 1.95
N THR A 23 5.76 -7.24 0.67
CA THR A 23 5.56 -5.90 0.12
C THR A 23 4.26 -5.27 0.60
N ASP A 24 3.19 -6.04 0.82
CA ASP A 24 1.92 -5.54 1.35
C ASP A 24 2.08 -5.11 2.81
N GLY A 25 2.76 -5.94 3.61
CA GLY A 25 3.10 -5.59 5.00
C GLY A 25 3.89 -4.27 5.09
N LEU A 26 4.83 -4.06 4.16
CA LEU A 26 5.58 -2.79 4.06
C LEU A 26 4.72 -1.64 3.52
N ARG A 27 3.88 -1.91 2.50
CA ARG A 27 2.99 -0.93 1.85
C ARG A 27 2.07 -0.28 2.89
N TYR A 28 1.50 -1.07 3.80
CA TYR A 28 0.57 -0.57 4.81
C TYR A 28 1.26 -0.05 6.09
N SER A 29 2.53 -0.43 6.34
CA SER A 29 3.30 0.00 7.53
C SER A 29 4.16 1.25 7.33
N THR A 30 4.24 1.76 6.10
CA THR A 30 5.03 2.96 5.74
C THR A 30 4.16 4.21 5.72
N GLU A 31 4.75 5.34 6.13
CA GLU A 31 4.11 6.66 6.18
C GLU A 31 4.92 7.63 5.31
N GLN A 32 4.24 8.60 4.69
CA GLN A 32 4.84 9.72 3.96
C GLN A 32 4.80 11.01 4.80
N ASN A 33 5.62 11.99 4.44
CA ASN A 33 5.61 13.32 5.08
C ASN A 33 4.48 14.18 4.49
N ILE A 34 3.25 13.85 4.83
CA ILE A 34 2.04 14.58 4.42
C ILE A 34 1.53 15.38 5.61
N GLY A 35 1.22 16.66 5.40
CA GLY A 35 0.79 17.55 6.48
C GLY A 35 0.62 19.01 6.04
N THR A 36 0.74 19.93 7.00
CA THR A 36 0.74 21.36 6.71
C THR A 36 1.89 21.75 5.77
N ALA A 37 1.73 22.84 5.01
CA ALA A 37 2.80 23.37 4.18
C ALA A 37 4.10 23.60 4.97
N ARG A 38 3.98 24.11 6.21
CA ARG A 38 5.13 24.32 7.11
C ARG A 38 5.78 23.00 7.53
N PHE A 39 4.99 22.00 7.89
CA PHE A 39 5.48 20.68 8.26
C PHE A 39 6.23 20.01 7.12
N THR A 40 5.66 20.05 5.91
CA THR A 40 6.28 19.48 4.70
C THR A 40 7.55 20.24 4.31
N ALA A 41 7.55 21.58 4.38
CA ALA A 41 8.73 22.41 4.10
C ALA A 41 9.90 22.12 5.05
N LEU A 42 9.61 21.79 6.31
CA LEU A 42 10.62 21.36 7.29
C LEU A 42 11.01 19.87 7.17
N GLY A 43 10.62 19.20 6.08
CA GLY A 43 10.90 17.78 5.86
C GLY A 43 10.25 16.85 6.90
N GLY A 44 9.21 17.33 7.60
CA GLY A 44 8.55 16.64 8.70
C GLY A 44 9.33 16.64 10.02
N ALA A 45 10.43 17.40 10.14
CA ALA A 45 11.26 17.50 11.35
C ALA A 45 10.64 18.45 12.38
N MET A 46 9.51 18.08 12.99
CA MET A 46 8.77 18.96 13.92
C MET A 46 8.57 18.38 15.33
N GLY A 47 9.18 17.24 15.66
CA GLY A 47 8.93 16.55 16.93
C GLY A 47 9.34 17.32 18.20
N ALA A 48 10.28 18.28 18.12
CA ALA A 48 10.65 19.16 19.24
C ALA A 48 10.01 20.57 19.17
N LEU A 49 9.39 20.93 18.05
CA LEU A 49 8.84 22.27 17.81
C LEU A 49 7.40 22.39 18.34
N GLY A 50 6.52 21.47 17.95
CA GLY A 50 5.08 21.53 18.25
C GLY A 50 4.37 22.74 17.64
N GLY A 51 3.15 23.03 18.10
CA GLY A 51 2.39 24.22 17.67
C GLY A 51 1.91 24.18 16.22
N ASP A 52 1.86 22.98 15.63
CA ASP A 52 1.38 22.67 14.29
C ASP A 52 0.62 21.33 14.35
N PHE A 53 -0.47 21.20 13.61
CA PHE A 53 -1.35 20.02 13.66
C PHE A 53 -0.67 18.74 13.17
N SER A 54 0.20 18.84 12.17
CA SER A 54 0.99 17.70 11.70
C SER A 54 2.11 17.36 12.69
N ALA A 55 2.64 18.36 13.42
CA ALA A 55 3.60 18.10 14.51
C ALA A 55 2.98 17.31 15.68
N VAL A 56 1.69 17.52 16.00
CA VAL A 56 0.96 16.72 17.02
C VAL A 56 0.92 15.23 16.65
N SER A 57 0.92 14.93 15.34
CA SER A 57 0.93 13.55 14.83
C SER A 57 2.30 12.86 14.94
N VAL A 58 3.38 13.65 15.07
CA VAL A 58 4.76 13.19 15.28
C VAL A 58 5.09 13.10 16.77
N ASN A 59 4.71 14.13 17.54
CA ASN A 59 4.88 14.18 18.99
C ASN A 59 3.62 14.79 19.64
N PRO A 60 2.80 13.98 20.36
CA PRO A 60 1.57 14.44 21.00
C PRO A 60 1.75 15.64 21.96
N ALA A 61 2.92 15.80 22.60
CA ALA A 61 3.20 16.94 23.46
C ALA A 61 3.24 18.28 22.69
N GLY A 62 3.38 18.24 21.37
CA GLY A 62 3.29 19.40 20.49
C GLY A 62 1.94 20.14 20.60
N GLY A 63 0.87 19.47 21.03
CA GLY A 63 -0.44 20.07 21.27
C GLY A 63 -0.37 21.14 22.37
N ALA A 64 0.37 20.87 23.45
CA ALA A 64 0.55 21.83 24.54
C ALA A 64 1.48 23.00 24.18
N VAL A 65 2.06 23.04 22.98
CA VAL A 65 2.82 24.22 22.50
C VAL A 65 1.89 25.29 21.92
N PHE A 66 0.69 24.93 21.45
CA PHE A 66 -0.29 25.89 20.92
C PHE A 66 -0.60 26.98 21.95
N LEU A 67 -0.57 28.24 21.52
CA LEU A 67 -0.84 29.39 22.38
C LEU A 67 -2.34 29.68 22.49
N ASN A 68 -3.06 29.47 21.39
CA ASN A 68 -4.47 29.78 21.25
C ASN A 68 -5.21 28.58 20.66
N SER A 69 -6.52 28.51 20.91
CA SER A 69 -7.40 27.59 20.20
C SER A 69 -7.41 27.93 18.70
N SER A 70 -7.34 26.93 17.83
CA SER A 70 -7.26 27.12 16.38
C SER A 70 -7.94 26.00 15.63
N LEU A 71 -8.40 26.30 14.42
CA LEU A 71 -8.81 25.34 13.40
C LEU A 71 -7.82 25.39 12.25
N MET A 72 -7.65 24.27 11.54
CA MET A 72 -6.68 24.15 10.46
C MET A 72 -7.18 23.19 9.38
N LEU A 73 -6.96 23.60 8.14
CA LEU A 73 -7.27 22.85 6.92
C LEU A 73 -6.06 22.96 5.98
N SER A 74 -5.64 21.85 5.37
CA SER A 74 -4.56 21.85 4.39
C SER A 74 -4.84 20.80 3.32
N ALA A 75 -4.59 21.17 2.07
CA ALA A 75 -4.57 20.27 0.94
C ALA A 75 -3.12 20.00 0.51
N SER A 76 -2.88 18.85 -0.13
CA SER A 76 -1.61 18.51 -0.74
C SER A 76 -1.83 18.13 -2.20
N LEU A 77 -0.84 18.47 -3.04
CA LEU A 77 -0.74 18.01 -4.42
C LEU A 77 0.37 16.95 -4.47
N PHE A 78 0.04 15.77 -4.99
CA PHE A 78 1.01 14.73 -5.31
C PHE A 78 1.23 14.71 -6.81
N ASP A 79 2.50 14.71 -7.21
CA ASP A 79 2.96 14.50 -8.58
C ASP A 79 3.92 13.31 -8.55
N ILE A 80 3.54 12.23 -9.24
CA ILE A 80 4.31 10.99 -9.30
C ILE A 80 4.68 10.71 -10.75
N GLU A 81 5.99 10.71 -11.02
CA GLU A 81 6.56 10.37 -12.31
C GLU A 81 7.22 8.99 -12.26
N ASN A 82 6.65 8.02 -12.99
CA ASN A 82 7.26 6.71 -13.17
C ASN A 82 7.99 6.63 -14.51
N LYS A 83 9.19 6.06 -14.49
CA LYS A 83 9.98 5.74 -15.69
C LYS A 83 10.23 4.25 -15.75
N ALA A 84 9.65 3.59 -16.74
CA ALA A 84 9.85 2.18 -16.99
C ALA A 84 10.87 1.96 -18.10
N ASN A 85 11.66 0.89 -17.99
CA ASN A 85 12.52 0.42 -19.08
C ASN A 85 12.31 -1.10 -19.24
N TYR A 86 11.71 -1.50 -20.34
CA TYR A 86 11.39 -2.89 -20.64
C TYR A 86 11.85 -3.22 -22.07
N PHE A 87 12.79 -4.17 -22.19
CA PHE A 87 13.40 -4.54 -23.48
C PHE A 87 13.94 -3.33 -24.29
N ASN A 88 14.59 -2.38 -23.60
CA ASN A 88 15.10 -1.11 -24.15
C ASN A 88 14.03 -0.11 -24.61
N ASN A 89 12.75 -0.44 -24.48
CA ASN A 89 11.69 0.54 -24.62
C ASN A 89 11.50 1.29 -23.30
N LYS A 90 11.43 2.63 -23.40
CA LYS A 90 11.32 3.50 -22.24
C LYS A 90 9.97 4.18 -22.26
N GLU A 91 9.19 3.94 -21.22
CA GLU A 91 7.89 4.57 -21.02
C GLU A 91 7.93 5.50 -19.83
N LYS A 92 7.04 6.50 -19.87
CA LYS A 92 6.86 7.48 -18.80
C LYS A 92 5.37 7.59 -18.48
N SER A 93 5.02 7.47 -17.21
CA SER A 93 3.68 7.72 -16.68
C SER A 93 3.72 8.84 -15.66
N ILE A 94 2.65 9.64 -15.61
CA ILE A 94 2.49 10.75 -14.66
C ILE A 94 1.13 10.58 -14.00
N SER A 95 1.09 10.71 -12.68
CA SER A 95 -0.14 10.72 -11.88
C SER A 95 -0.15 11.96 -11.01
N ASP A 96 -1.21 12.76 -11.14
CA ASP A 96 -1.46 13.97 -10.34
C ASP A 96 -2.68 13.76 -9.45
N ASP A 97 -2.56 14.01 -8.15
CA ASP A 97 -3.67 13.95 -7.20
C ASP A 97 -3.70 15.15 -6.25
N VAL A 98 -4.90 15.65 -5.96
CA VAL A 98 -5.13 16.69 -4.96
C VAL A 98 -5.93 16.10 -3.81
N THR A 99 -5.29 15.96 -2.66
CA THR A 99 -5.94 15.40 -1.46
C THR A 99 -6.12 16.43 -0.36
N LEU A 100 -7.13 16.20 0.49
CA LEU A 100 -7.19 16.83 1.80
C LEU A 100 -6.14 16.20 2.73
N SER A 101 -4.98 16.85 2.85
CA SER A 101 -3.89 16.33 3.68
C SER A 101 -4.17 16.37 5.18
N GLN A 102 -4.93 17.37 5.64
CA GLN A 102 -5.09 17.61 7.08
C GLN A 102 -6.35 18.45 7.38
N LEU A 103 -7.07 18.07 8.43
CA LEU A 103 -8.13 18.86 9.05
C LEU A 103 -8.04 18.69 10.57
N GLY A 104 -7.98 19.78 11.32
CA GLY A 104 -7.86 19.68 12.77
C GLY A 104 -8.40 20.89 13.53
N GLY A 105 -8.71 20.65 14.79
CA GLY A 105 -9.05 21.69 15.77
C GLY A 105 -8.38 21.41 17.10
N ILE A 106 -7.85 22.45 17.74
CA ILE A 106 -7.28 22.34 19.08
C ILE A 106 -7.87 23.42 19.98
N PHE A 107 -8.27 23.02 21.18
CA PHE A 107 -8.79 23.87 22.23
C PHE A 107 -7.75 24.03 23.32
N VAL A 108 -7.41 25.27 23.63
CA VAL A 108 -6.41 25.62 24.62
C VAL A 108 -7.11 26.13 25.89
N ILE A 109 -6.80 25.50 27.02
CA ILE A 109 -7.33 25.84 28.34
C ILE A 109 -6.15 26.24 29.23
N ASN A 110 -6.02 27.53 29.48
CA ASN A 110 -4.99 28.06 30.38
C ASN A 110 -5.43 27.97 31.83
N ASN A 111 -4.49 27.67 32.73
CA ASN A 111 -4.77 27.69 34.16
C ASN A 111 -4.72 29.13 34.69
N SER A 112 -5.79 29.58 35.33
CA SER A 112 -5.87 30.93 35.91
C SER A 112 -5.01 31.10 37.16
N ASN A 113 -4.57 30.01 37.80
CA ASN A 113 -3.69 30.07 38.97
C ASN A 113 -2.22 30.11 38.53
N GLU A 114 -1.59 31.29 38.67
CA GLU A 114 -0.20 31.52 38.29
C GLU A 114 0.80 30.66 39.08
N GLU A 115 0.48 30.25 40.32
CA GLU A 115 1.33 29.39 41.15
C GLU A 115 1.20 27.90 40.80
N SER A 116 0.23 27.53 39.95
CA SER A 116 0.05 26.12 39.60
C SER A 116 1.23 25.58 38.81
N THR A 117 1.62 24.35 39.10
CA THR A 117 2.62 23.61 38.30
C THR A 117 2.10 23.30 36.90
N PHE A 118 0.79 23.07 36.74
CA PHE A 118 0.18 22.86 35.43
C PHE A 118 -0.30 24.19 34.86
N LYS A 119 0.38 24.67 33.81
CA LYS A 119 0.11 25.98 33.20
C LYS A 119 -1.01 25.93 32.17
N LYS A 120 -1.14 24.81 31.45
CA LYS A 120 -2.04 24.70 30.30
C LYS A 120 -2.45 23.26 30.03
N PHE A 121 -3.68 23.08 29.57
CA PHE A 121 -4.21 21.83 29.03
C PHE A 121 -4.74 22.07 27.63
N THR A 122 -4.58 21.09 26.74
CA THR A 122 -5.10 21.16 25.38
C THR A 122 -5.84 19.88 25.03
N ILE A 123 -6.95 20.06 24.30
CA ILE A 123 -7.74 18.97 23.72
C ILE A 123 -7.77 19.22 22.22
N GLY A 124 -7.32 18.24 21.43
CA GLY A 124 -7.25 18.34 19.97
C GLY A 124 -7.95 17.19 19.28
N LEU A 125 -8.56 17.49 18.15
CA LEU A 125 -9.03 16.50 17.17
C LEU A 125 -8.30 16.76 15.87
N ASN A 126 -7.80 15.70 15.24
CA ASN A 126 -6.92 15.83 14.10
C ASN A 126 -7.10 14.68 13.13
N TYR A 127 -7.48 14.98 11.89
CA TYR A 127 -7.48 14.07 10.76
C TYR A 127 -6.27 14.37 9.87
N ASN A 128 -5.53 13.35 9.49
CA ASN A 128 -4.42 13.46 8.56
C ASN A 128 -4.33 12.27 7.61
N THR A 129 -4.07 12.56 6.34
CA THR A 129 -3.61 11.54 5.39
C THR A 129 -2.16 11.20 5.73
N THR A 130 -1.87 9.91 5.90
CA THR A 130 -0.52 9.39 6.24
C THR A 130 0.20 8.82 5.03
N LYS A 131 -0.55 8.41 4.00
CA LYS A 131 -0.04 7.88 2.74
C LYS A 131 -1.08 8.01 1.64
N SER A 132 -0.66 8.41 0.44
CA SER A 132 -1.42 8.20 -0.80
C SER A 132 -0.90 6.95 -1.49
N PHE A 133 -1.82 6.18 -2.08
CA PHE A 133 -1.53 5.04 -2.93
C PHE A 133 -1.76 5.36 -4.41
N ASP A 134 -2.08 6.60 -4.75
CA ASP A 134 -2.30 7.00 -6.14
C ASP A 134 -1.01 6.79 -6.93
N ASN A 135 -1.10 6.01 -8.00
CA ASN A 135 0.04 5.70 -8.84
C ASN A 135 -0.41 5.19 -10.20
N GLU A 136 0.30 5.60 -11.24
CA GLU A 136 0.13 5.06 -12.59
C GLU A 136 1.48 4.58 -13.11
N LEU A 137 1.52 3.32 -13.55
CA LEU A 137 2.69 2.71 -14.18
C LEU A 137 2.28 2.05 -15.49
N TYR A 138 2.79 2.58 -16.59
CA TYR A 138 2.70 1.99 -17.91
C TYR A 138 4.06 1.40 -18.32
N ILE A 139 4.03 0.18 -18.82
CA ILE A 139 5.19 -0.53 -19.34
C ILE A 139 4.82 -1.08 -20.71
N ALA A 140 5.63 -0.79 -21.73
CA ALA A 140 5.47 -1.39 -23.04
C ALA A 140 6.81 -1.90 -23.58
N GLY A 141 6.77 -2.93 -24.43
CA GLY A 141 7.95 -3.39 -25.16
C GLY A 141 7.82 -4.82 -25.68
N ILE A 142 8.82 -5.25 -26.44
CA ILE A 142 8.81 -6.57 -27.11
C ILE A 142 9.58 -7.57 -26.26
N GLY A 143 8.84 -8.46 -25.60
CA GLY A 143 9.37 -9.58 -24.83
C GLY A 143 9.44 -10.88 -25.64
N ASN A 144 9.96 -11.92 -24.98
CA ASN A 144 10.15 -13.26 -25.54
C ASN A 144 9.44 -14.37 -24.75
N ASN A 145 8.64 -14.02 -23.74
CA ASN A 145 7.83 -14.96 -22.97
C ASN A 145 6.37 -14.51 -23.06
N SER A 146 5.48 -15.43 -23.40
CA SER A 146 4.04 -15.17 -23.44
C SER A 146 3.42 -15.23 -22.05
N ILE A 147 2.38 -14.44 -21.80
CA ILE A 147 1.46 -14.64 -20.67
C ILE A 147 0.71 -15.97 -20.75
N GLY A 148 0.58 -16.57 -21.94
CA GLY A 148 0.06 -17.93 -22.10
C GLY A 148 0.80 -18.95 -21.25
N ASN A 149 2.11 -18.77 -21.05
CA ASN A 149 2.93 -19.65 -20.23
C ASN A 149 2.49 -19.64 -18.75
N PHE A 150 2.08 -18.48 -18.22
CA PHE A 150 1.57 -18.37 -16.85
C PHE A 150 0.29 -19.19 -16.64
N PHE A 151 -0.63 -19.16 -17.61
CA PHE A 151 -1.86 -19.94 -17.57
C PHE A 151 -1.61 -21.43 -17.76
N LEU A 152 -0.72 -21.77 -18.71
CA LEU A 152 -0.32 -23.14 -18.98
C LEU A 152 0.35 -23.79 -17.76
N GLU A 153 1.26 -23.08 -17.09
CA GLU A 153 1.96 -23.57 -15.89
C GLU A 153 0.98 -23.89 -14.75
N GLN A 154 -0.06 -23.06 -14.57
CA GLN A 154 -1.08 -23.28 -13.54
C GLN A 154 -2.03 -24.44 -13.86
N ALA A 155 -2.23 -24.74 -15.15
CA ALA A 155 -3.07 -25.85 -15.56
C ALA A 155 -2.40 -27.22 -15.35
N GLN A 156 -1.07 -27.30 -15.35
CA GLN A 156 -0.37 -28.58 -15.22
C GLN A 156 -0.72 -29.26 -13.89
N GLY A 157 -1.17 -30.52 -13.97
CA GLY A 157 -1.59 -31.29 -12.79
C GLY A 157 -3.07 -31.14 -12.42
N ILE A 158 -3.79 -30.16 -12.99
CA ILE A 158 -5.23 -29.99 -12.77
C ILE A 158 -6.00 -30.90 -13.74
N PRO A 159 -6.95 -31.72 -13.26
CA PRO A 159 -7.80 -32.53 -14.13
C PRO A 159 -8.67 -31.70 -15.11
N LEU A 160 -8.75 -32.14 -16.37
CA LEU A 160 -9.51 -31.48 -17.43
C LEU A 160 -10.99 -31.27 -17.09
N ASN A 161 -11.61 -32.21 -16.36
CA ASN A 161 -13.00 -32.08 -15.95
C ASN A 161 -13.28 -30.91 -15.00
N LEU A 162 -12.27 -30.34 -14.34
CA LEU A 162 -12.40 -29.12 -13.52
C LEU A 162 -12.31 -27.84 -14.36
N LEU A 163 -11.75 -27.91 -15.57
CA LEU A 163 -11.59 -26.75 -16.45
C LEU A 163 -12.69 -26.66 -17.52
N GLN A 164 -13.41 -27.76 -17.77
CA GLN A 164 -14.49 -27.86 -18.73
C GLN A 164 -15.84 -27.51 -18.11
N LEU A 165 -16.63 -26.69 -18.81
CA LEU A 165 -18.02 -26.43 -18.45
C LEU A 165 -18.87 -27.68 -18.66
N GLN A 166 -19.64 -28.05 -17.63
CA GLN A 166 -20.64 -29.11 -17.73
C GLN A 166 -21.98 -28.58 -18.27
N SER A 167 -22.88 -29.49 -18.67
CA SER A 167 -24.20 -29.10 -19.19
C SER A 167 -25.00 -28.28 -18.17
N GLY A 168 -25.30 -27.02 -18.51
CA GLY A 168 -26.05 -26.09 -17.66
C GLY A 168 -25.18 -25.29 -16.67
N GLU A 169 -23.87 -25.49 -16.69
CA GLU A 169 -22.90 -24.71 -15.91
C GLU A 169 -22.49 -23.43 -16.65
N SER A 170 -22.29 -22.36 -15.90
CA SER A 170 -21.84 -21.06 -16.41
C SER A 170 -20.38 -20.82 -16.05
N ILE A 171 -19.71 -19.90 -16.77
CA ILE A 171 -18.36 -19.44 -16.41
C ILE A 171 -18.33 -18.96 -14.95
N SER A 172 -19.32 -18.16 -14.54
CA SER A 172 -19.45 -17.63 -13.19
C SER A 172 -19.52 -18.73 -12.12
N SER A 173 -20.37 -19.74 -12.33
CA SER A 173 -20.59 -20.80 -11.33
C SER A 173 -19.38 -21.71 -11.16
N LEU A 174 -18.73 -22.12 -12.25
CA LEU A 174 -17.53 -22.96 -12.16
C LEU A 174 -16.35 -22.17 -11.59
N TYR A 175 -16.16 -20.93 -12.02
CA TYR A 175 -15.11 -20.06 -11.50
C TYR A 175 -15.23 -19.84 -9.98
N GLN A 176 -16.46 -19.61 -9.48
CA GLN A 176 -16.71 -19.49 -8.05
C GLN A 176 -16.41 -20.79 -7.31
N TYR A 177 -16.89 -21.93 -7.81
CA TYR A 177 -16.61 -23.25 -7.23
C TYR A 177 -15.10 -23.51 -7.10
N LEU A 178 -14.34 -23.23 -8.18
CA LEU A 178 -12.89 -23.38 -8.19
C LEU A 178 -12.23 -22.48 -7.14
N GLY A 179 -12.68 -21.24 -6.98
CA GLY A 179 -12.15 -20.35 -5.94
C GLY A 179 -12.37 -20.86 -4.52
N GLU A 180 -13.57 -21.39 -4.25
CA GLU A 180 -13.96 -21.87 -2.93
C GLU A 180 -13.34 -23.23 -2.56
N ASN A 181 -13.09 -24.10 -3.54
CA ASN A 181 -12.76 -25.52 -3.31
C ASN A 181 -11.35 -25.92 -3.80
N GLU A 182 -10.82 -25.26 -4.83
CA GLU A 182 -9.57 -25.65 -5.50
C GLU A 182 -8.48 -24.55 -5.41
N GLY A 183 -8.88 -23.29 -5.19
CA GLY A 183 -8.02 -22.12 -5.04
C GLY A 183 -7.72 -21.36 -6.34
N THR A 184 -6.95 -20.28 -6.21
CA THR A 184 -6.70 -19.32 -7.31
C THR A 184 -5.95 -19.94 -8.49
N ILE A 185 -5.10 -20.94 -8.24
CA ILE A 185 -4.38 -21.65 -9.31
C ILE A 185 -5.38 -22.29 -10.28
N ALA A 186 -6.43 -22.93 -9.75
CA ALA A 186 -7.47 -23.54 -10.57
C ALA A 186 -8.33 -22.50 -11.29
N GLN A 187 -8.66 -21.38 -10.63
CA GLN A 187 -9.36 -20.26 -11.28
C GLN A 187 -8.57 -19.69 -12.47
N ASN A 188 -7.27 -19.44 -12.31
CA ASN A 188 -6.41 -18.97 -13.40
C ASN A 188 -6.32 -20.01 -14.52
N ALA A 189 -6.08 -21.28 -14.20
CA ALA A 189 -6.08 -22.35 -15.20
C ALA A 189 -7.41 -22.41 -15.97
N PHE A 190 -8.54 -22.27 -15.29
CA PHE A 190 -9.86 -22.22 -15.91
C PHE A 190 -10.03 -21.02 -16.84
N LEU A 191 -9.59 -19.82 -16.42
CA LEU A 191 -9.57 -18.64 -17.31
C LEU A 191 -8.79 -18.93 -18.59
N GLY A 192 -7.56 -19.45 -18.45
CA GLY A 192 -6.70 -19.78 -19.59
C GLY A 192 -7.28 -20.83 -20.52
N TYR A 193 -7.92 -21.87 -19.97
CA TYR A 193 -8.59 -22.92 -20.73
C TYR A 193 -9.81 -22.36 -21.49
N GLN A 194 -10.70 -21.63 -20.83
CA GLN A 194 -11.86 -21.00 -21.47
C GLN A 194 -11.45 -19.92 -22.48
N GLY A 195 -10.27 -19.32 -22.31
CA GLY A 195 -9.63 -18.40 -23.25
C GLY A 195 -8.86 -19.09 -24.39
N PHE A 196 -8.88 -20.42 -24.48
CA PHE A 196 -8.17 -21.22 -25.50
C PHE A 196 -6.66 -20.97 -25.55
N LEU A 197 -6.04 -20.56 -24.44
CA LEU A 197 -4.60 -20.28 -24.40
C LEU A 197 -3.75 -21.57 -24.46
N PHE A 198 -4.35 -22.69 -24.08
CA PHE A 198 -3.76 -24.02 -24.14
C PHE A 198 -4.84 -25.08 -24.35
N ASP A 199 -4.44 -26.26 -24.81
CA ASP A 199 -5.31 -27.42 -25.01
C ASP A 199 -4.79 -28.65 -24.25
N PRO A 200 -5.67 -29.59 -23.86
CA PRO A 200 -5.28 -30.85 -23.25
C PRO A 200 -4.57 -31.74 -24.27
N VAL A 201 -3.59 -32.52 -23.81
CA VAL A 201 -2.92 -33.51 -24.66
C VAL A 201 -3.88 -34.60 -25.11
N ASP A 202 -4.79 -35.03 -24.23
CA ASP A 202 -5.89 -35.95 -24.56
C ASP A 202 -7.26 -35.31 -24.26
N PRO A 203 -7.92 -34.70 -25.27
CA PRO A 203 -9.21 -34.02 -25.07
C PRO A 203 -10.37 -34.97 -24.77
N ASN A 204 -10.20 -36.28 -25.02
CA ASN A 204 -11.25 -37.28 -24.78
C ASN A 204 -11.13 -37.94 -23.39
N ASN A 205 -10.09 -37.59 -22.62
CA ASN A 205 -9.86 -38.10 -21.29
C ASN A 205 -10.15 -36.99 -20.24
N PRO A 206 -11.28 -37.06 -19.52
CA PRO A 206 -11.63 -36.07 -18.48
C PRO A 206 -10.61 -35.99 -17.34
N SER A 207 -9.79 -37.03 -17.15
CA SER A 207 -8.72 -37.09 -16.16
C SER A 207 -7.36 -36.66 -16.71
N ASN A 208 -7.30 -36.11 -17.94
CA ASN A 208 -6.08 -35.50 -18.46
C ASN A 208 -5.60 -34.38 -17.52
N THR A 209 -4.31 -34.37 -17.20
CA THR A 209 -3.67 -33.35 -16.37
C THR A 209 -2.49 -32.66 -17.07
N THR A 210 -2.31 -32.92 -18.37
CA THR A 210 -1.19 -32.39 -19.17
C THR A 210 -1.72 -31.55 -20.31
N TYR A 211 -1.13 -30.38 -20.50
CA TYR A 211 -1.60 -29.38 -21.45
C TYR A 211 -0.46 -28.86 -22.33
N ILE A 212 -0.81 -28.36 -23.52
CA ILE A 212 0.11 -27.77 -24.49
C ILE A 212 -0.36 -26.36 -24.89
N SER A 213 0.59 -25.45 -25.09
CA SER A 213 0.31 -24.06 -25.46
C SER A 213 -0.31 -23.94 -26.86
N ASN A 214 -1.31 -23.07 -27.00
CA ASN A 214 -1.84 -22.62 -28.29
C ASN A 214 -1.16 -21.34 -28.81
N ILE A 215 -0.21 -20.82 -28.02
CA ILE A 215 0.62 -19.66 -28.37
C ILE A 215 2.02 -20.16 -28.72
N ALA A 216 2.46 -19.87 -29.94
CA ALA A 216 3.78 -20.26 -30.41
C ALA A 216 4.87 -19.32 -29.86
N ASP A 217 6.03 -19.89 -29.56
CA ASP A 217 7.21 -19.15 -29.13
C ASP A 217 7.63 -18.08 -30.14
N GLY A 218 8.20 -16.99 -29.65
CA GLY A 218 8.71 -15.92 -30.49
C GLY A 218 8.76 -14.57 -29.78
N SER A 219 8.31 -13.53 -30.48
CA SER A 219 8.29 -12.16 -29.97
C SER A 219 6.87 -11.74 -29.63
N PHE A 220 6.73 -11.09 -28.50
CA PHE A 220 5.43 -10.68 -27.95
C PHE A 220 5.48 -9.19 -27.65
N ASN A 221 4.58 -8.42 -28.25
CA ASN A 221 4.40 -7.02 -27.86
C ASN A 221 3.56 -6.98 -26.59
N HIS A 222 4.15 -6.53 -25.49
CA HIS A 222 3.49 -6.38 -24.21
C HIS A 222 3.19 -4.93 -23.94
N GLU A 223 2.00 -4.69 -23.40
CA GLU A 223 1.59 -3.45 -22.78
C GLU A 223 1.02 -3.83 -21.41
N TYR A 224 1.52 -3.20 -20.36
CA TYR A 224 1.08 -3.44 -18.99
C TYR A 224 0.78 -2.09 -18.33
N THR A 225 -0.47 -1.96 -17.90
CA THR A 225 -0.95 -0.82 -17.14
C THR A 225 -1.21 -1.26 -15.71
N TYR A 226 -0.66 -0.53 -14.76
CA TYR A 226 -0.92 -0.67 -13.33
C TYR A 226 -1.45 0.67 -12.82
N LEU A 227 -2.62 0.63 -12.21
CA LEU A 227 -3.26 1.76 -11.55
C LEU A 227 -3.46 1.36 -10.09
N SER A 228 -3.04 2.23 -9.17
CA SER A 228 -3.44 2.12 -7.78
C SER A 228 -3.96 3.44 -7.27
N GLN A 229 -4.87 3.39 -6.30
CA GLN A 229 -5.47 4.58 -5.70
C GLN A 229 -5.86 4.33 -4.24
N GLY A 230 -6.17 5.42 -3.53
CA GLY A 230 -6.67 5.38 -2.17
C GLY A 230 -5.66 5.91 -1.15
N TYR A 231 -6.02 5.84 0.13
CA TYR A 231 -5.26 6.50 1.18
C TYR A 231 -5.23 5.70 2.48
N ASN A 232 -4.11 5.84 3.20
CA ASN A 232 -4.11 5.61 4.64
C ASN A 232 -4.38 6.92 5.37
N SER A 233 -5.44 6.94 6.16
CA SER A 233 -5.83 8.08 6.98
C SER A 233 -5.71 7.76 8.46
N LYS A 234 -5.39 8.78 9.27
CA LYS A 234 -5.34 8.71 10.72
C LYS A 234 -6.20 9.81 11.31
N PHE A 235 -7.06 9.44 12.25
CA PHE A 235 -7.79 10.36 13.11
C PHE A 235 -7.25 10.23 14.53
N SER A 236 -6.92 11.35 15.16
CA SER A 236 -6.26 11.42 16.46
C SER A 236 -7.07 12.30 17.42
N ILE A 237 -7.32 11.77 18.61
CA ILE A 237 -7.73 12.55 19.77
C ILE A 237 -6.47 12.85 20.58
N ASN A 238 -6.08 14.12 20.67
CA ASN A 238 -4.91 14.60 21.39
C ASN A 238 -5.30 15.18 22.74
N LEU A 239 -4.59 14.79 23.78
CA LEU A 239 -4.62 15.41 25.09
C LEU A 239 -3.20 15.78 25.48
N ALA A 240 -2.94 17.04 25.78
CA ALA A 240 -1.61 17.47 26.17
C ALA A 240 -1.64 18.52 27.28
N THR A 241 -0.54 18.63 28.01
CA THR A 241 -0.39 19.59 29.10
C THR A 241 0.99 20.20 29.13
N GLN A 242 1.05 21.46 29.58
CA GLN A 242 2.26 22.17 29.89
C GLN A 242 2.48 22.17 31.41
N ILE A 243 3.60 21.59 31.83
CA ILE A 243 4.06 21.51 33.21
C ILE A 243 5.21 22.50 33.38
N THR A 244 5.03 23.49 34.25
CA THR A 244 5.90 24.68 34.36
C THR A 244 6.05 25.37 32.99
N ASP A 245 7.12 26.14 32.77
CA ASP A 245 7.40 26.73 31.45
C ASP A 245 8.26 25.83 30.56
N LYS A 246 8.76 24.72 31.14
CA LYS A 246 9.83 23.89 30.54
C LYS A 246 9.35 22.57 29.97
N TYR A 247 8.33 21.93 30.53
CA TYR A 247 7.98 20.56 30.19
C TYR A 247 6.59 20.47 29.57
N PHE A 248 6.46 19.66 28.54
CA PHE A 248 5.23 19.43 27.82
C PHE A 248 5.06 17.93 27.69
N LEU A 249 3.86 17.42 27.98
CA LEU A 249 3.51 16.02 27.85
C LEU A 249 2.26 15.91 27.01
N GLY A 250 2.12 14.83 26.26
CA GLY A 250 0.89 14.57 25.53
C GLY A 250 0.69 13.10 25.21
N ILE A 251 -0.56 12.76 24.92
CA ILE A 251 -1.00 11.46 24.47
C ILE A 251 -1.91 11.62 23.25
N ASN A 252 -1.83 10.68 22.30
CA ASN A 252 -2.83 10.52 21.25
C ASN A 252 -3.43 9.12 21.32
N ILE A 253 -4.74 9.04 21.13
CA ILE A 253 -5.42 7.80 20.72
C ILE A 253 -5.83 7.97 19.27
N ASN A 254 -5.47 7.01 18.43
CA ASN A 254 -5.68 7.11 17.00
C ASN A 254 -6.52 5.97 16.46
N THR A 255 -7.45 6.30 15.57
CA THR A 255 -8.05 5.36 14.64
C THR A 255 -7.40 5.55 13.27
N HIS A 256 -7.28 4.45 12.53
CA HIS A 256 -6.69 4.41 11.20
C HIS A 256 -7.69 3.80 10.23
N THR A 257 -7.68 4.30 9.00
CA THR A 257 -8.44 3.75 7.88
C THR A 257 -7.48 3.51 6.73
N LEU A 258 -7.53 2.31 6.16
CA LEU A 258 -6.80 1.87 4.98
C LEU A 258 -7.82 1.66 3.87
N ASN A 259 -7.65 2.34 2.74
CA ASN A 259 -8.34 2.02 1.50
C ASN A 259 -7.29 1.97 0.38
N PHE A 260 -7.26 0.86 -0.33
CA PHE A 260 -6.33 0.63 -1.43
C PHE A 260 -7.03 -0.16 -2.52
N ASP A 261 -7.23 0.47 -3.67
CA ASP A 261 -7.68 -0.21 -4.88
C ASP A 261 -6.53 -0.29 -5.86
N GLN A 262 -6.42 -1.44 -6.53
CA GLN A 262 -5.42 -1.70 -7.54
C GLN A 262 -6.09 -2.36 -8.74
N SER A 263 -5.80 -1.85 -9.94
CA SER A 263 -6.14 -2.47 -11.20
C SER A 263 -4.87 -2.71 -12.01
N SER A 264 -4.78 -3.87 -12.63
CA SER A 264 -3.72 -4.17 -13.57
C SER A 264 -4.28 -4.80 -14.83
N PHE A 265 -3.80 -4.36 -15.98
CA PHE A 265 -4.18 -4.87 -17.27
C PHE A 265 -2.93 -5.17 -18.09
N LEU A 266 -2.77 -6.43 -18.49
CA LEU A 266 -1.74 -6.85 -19.42
C LEU A 266 -2.37 -7.16 -20.76
N LEU A 267 -1.88 -6.50 -21.80
CA LEU A 267 -2.19 -6.80 -23.19
C LEU A 267 -0.96 -7.35 -23.89
N GLU A 268 -1.10 -8.54 -24.46
CA GLU A 268 -0.10 -9.19 -25.28
C GLU A 268 -0.61 -9.36 -26.71
N ASN A 269 0.26 -9.08 -27.68
CA ASN A 269 0.02 -9.39 -29.09
C ASN A 269 1.22 -10.11 -29.69
N ASN A 270 0.97 -11.03 -30.63
CA ASN A 270 2.04 -11.68 -31.40
C ASN A 270 1.63 -11.92 -32.85
N SER A 271 2.63 -12.22 -33.68
CA SER A 271 2.46 -12.69 -35.07
C SER A 271 3.33 -13.92 -35.35
N ASN A 272 3.58 -14.71 -34.30
CA ASN A 272 4.51 -15.82 -34.36
C ASN A 272 3.97 -16.93 -35.29
N PRO A 273 4.78 -17.48 -36.21
CA PRO A 273 4.34 -18.58 -37.06
C PRO A 273 3.86 -19.79 -36.24
N GLY A 274 2.66 -20.29 -36.55
CA GLY A 274 2.06 -21.42 -35.85
C GLY A 274 1.27 -21.06 -34.58
N SER A 275 1.22 -19.78 -34.18
CA SER A 275 0.40 -19.35 -33.05
C SER A 275 -1.09 -19.36 -33.41
N MET A 276 -1.90 -20.10 -32.65
CA MET A 276 -3.36 -20.09 -32.82
C MET A 276 -3.98 -18.88 -32.14
N VAL A 277 -3.47 -18.50 -30.96
CA VAL A 277 -3.85 -17.28 -30.24
C VAL A 277 -2.83 -16.18 -30.53
N ASN A 278 -3.30 -15.00 -30.92
CA ASN A 278 -2.44 -13.88 -31.31
C ASN A 278 -2.63 -12.60 -30.48
N ARG A 279 -3.61 -12.59 -29.58
CA ARG A 279 -3.82 -11.53 -28.60
C ARG A 279 -4.36 -12.11 -27.29
N VAL A 280 -3.85 -11.64 -26.16
CA VAL A 280 -4.34 -11.98 -24.83
C VAL A 280 -4.42 -10.70 -24.01
N GLY A 281 -5.59 -10.42 -23.43
CA GLY A 281 -5.78 -9.34 -22.45
C GLY A 281 -6.12 -9.98 -21.10
N PHE A 282 -5.44 -9.59 -20.04
CA PHE A 282 -5.68 -10.11 -18.70
C PHE A 282 -5.77 -8.97 -17.68
N GLU A 283 -6.90 -8.88 -17.01
CA GLU A 283 -7.19 -7.87 -16.00
C GLU A 283 -7.30 -8.51 -14.62
N ASN A 284 -6.71 -7.85 -13.62
CA ASN A 284 -6.84 -8.21 -12.22
C ASN A 284 -7.11 -6.95 -11.41
N ASN A 285 -8.15 -7.00 -10.59
CA ASN A 285 -8.48 -5.94 -9.66
C ASN A 285 -8.42 -6.47 -8.23
N LEU A 286 -7.89 -5.66 -7.32
CA LEU A 286 -7.80 -5.90 -5.90
C LEU A 286 -8.35 -4.68 -5.17
N SER A 287 -9.29 -4.91 -4.25
CA SER A 287 -9.75 -3.90 -3.31
C SER A 287 -9.40 -4.32 -1.89
N VAL A 288 -8.78 -3.42 -1.14
CA VAL A 288 -8.34 -3.64 0.24
C VAL A 288 -8.89 -2.53 1.11
N THR A 289 -9.67 -2.92 2.12
CA THR A 289 -10.17 -2.00 3.14
C THR A 289 -9.67 -2.44 4.50
N GLY A 290 -9.44 -1.48 5.39
CA GLY A 290 -8.98 -1.79 6.74
C GLY A 290 -9.25 -0.70 7.76
N ALA A 291 -9.41 -1.13 9.00
CA ALA A 291 -9.58 -0.26 10.15
C ALA A 291 -8.59 -0.66 11.24
N GLY A 292 -8.01 0.31 11.93
CA GLY A 292 -7.03 0.03 12.97
C GLY A 292 -6.99 1.03 14.11
N ILE A 293 -6.30 0.64 15.18
CA ILE A 293 -6.11 1.47 16.38
C ILE A 293 -4.63 1.57 16.75
N SER A 294 -4.23 2.68 17.34
CA SER A 294 -2.90 2.87 17.93
C SER A 294 -2.93 3.95 19.01
N ALA A 295 -1.85 4.03 19.79
CA ALA A 295 -1.64 5.10 20.76
C ALA A 295 -0.24 5.70 20.59
N GLN A 296 -0.10 6.97 20.97
CA GLN A 296 1.18 7.66 21.01
C GLN A 296 1.33 8.38 22.35
N ILE A 297 2.54 8.44 22.86
CA ILE A 297 2.91 9.29 24.00
C ILE A 297 4.11 10.15 23.62
N GLY A 298 4.15 11.37 24.15
CA GLY A 298 5.14 12.35 23.76
C GLY A 298 5.54 13.27 24.90
N ALA A 299 6.78 13.74 24.85
CA ALA A 299 7.33 14.75 25.72
C ALA A 299 8.15 15.78 24.93
N ILE A 300 8.11 17.04 25.37
CA ILE A 300 9.02 18.10 24.91
C ILE A 300 9.57 18.81 26.15
N ALA A 301 10.87 19.06 26.17
CA ALA A 301 11.56 19.82 27.21
C ALA A 301 12.27 21.02 26.61
N LYS A 302 12.02 22.22 27.15
CA LYS A 302 12.83 23.41 26.89
C LYS A 302 14.02 23.40 27.84
N ILE A 303 15.18 23.00 27.31
CA ILE A 303 16.43 22.94 28.07
C ILE A 303 17.00 24.36 28.25
N ALA A 304 16.86 25.18 27.23
CA ALA A 304 17.15 26.61 27.24
C ALA A 304 16.04 27.37 26.50
N ASN A 305 16.02 28.69 26.59
CA ASN A 305 14.99 29.52 25.94
C ASN A 305 14.92 29.30 24.41
N ASN A 306 16.05 28.94 23.82
CA ASN A 306 16.26 28.71 22.39
C ASN A 306 16.48 27.23 22.05
N PHE A 307 16.48 26.30 22.99
CA PHE A 307 16.79 24.89 22.72
C PHE A 307 15.74 23.95 23.31
N ARG A 308 15.21 23.08 22.45
CA ARG A 308 14.17 22.10 22.79
C ARG A 308 14.62 20.69 22.44
N LEU A 309 14.25 19.75 23.29
CA LEU A 309 14.36 18.31 23.05
C LEU A 309 12.97 17.69 23.06
N GLY A 310 12.74 16.73 22.18
CA GLY A 310 11.50 15.96 22.11
C GLY A 310 11.77 14.46 22.12
N LEU A 311 10.83 13.71 22.67
CA LEU A 311 10.79 12.25 22.60
C LEU A 311 9.34 11.82 22.36
N SER A 312 9.11 10.92 21.41
CA SER A 312 7.82 10.28 21.21
C SER A 312 7.95 8.78 21.00
N LEU A 313 6.92 8.06 21.46
CA LEU A 313 6.76 6.62 21.32
C LEU A 313 5.39 6.35 20.72
N ASP A 314 5.39 5.66 19.59
CA ASP A 314 4.20 5.22 18.89
C ASP A 314 4.07 3.71 19.10
N SER A 315 2.88 3.26 19.53
CA SER A 315 2.56 1.84 19.53
C SER A 315 2.53 1.31 18.09
N PRO A 316 2.56 -0.02 17.91
CA PRO A 316 2.03 -0.64 16.70
C PRO A 316 0.64 -0.10 16.36
N THR A 317 0.29 -0.11 15.08
CA THR A 317 -1.11 -0.10 14.65
C THR A 317 -1.56 -1.54 14.49
N TRP A 318 -2.70 -1.87 15.08
CA TRP A 318 -3.37 -3.15 14.85
C TRP A 318 -4.52 -2.91 13.88
N TYR A 319 -4.36 -3.38 12.65
CA TYR A 319 -5.39 -3.35 11.62
C TYR A 319 -6.17 -4.65 11.59
N GLN A 320 -7.46 -4.55 11.26
CA GLN A 320 -8.24 -5.60 10.62
C GLN A 320 -8.42 -5.21 9.15
N ILE A 321 -8.14 -6.14 8.24
CA ILE A 321 -8.09 -5.92 6.80
C ILE A 321 -8.98 -6.95 6.11
N SER A 322 -9.75 -6.48 5.13
CA SER A 322 -10.59 -7.27 4.23
C SER A 322 -10.11 -7.04 2.80
N GLU A 323 -10.07 -8.12 2.01
CA GLU A 323 -9.59 -8.09 0.62
C GLU A 323 -10.60 -8.75 -0.32
N GLU A 324 -10.75 -8.15 -1.49
CA GLU A 324 -11.61 -8.64 -2.56
C GLU A 324 -10.85 -8.60 -3.89
N THR A 325 -11.03 -9.62 -4.74
CA THR A 325 -10.47 -9.63 -6.09
C THR A 325 -11.48 -9.94 -7.17
N THR A 326 -11.24 -9.39 -8.36
CA THR A 326 -11.92 -9.80 -9.60
C THR A 326 -10.91 -10.01 -10.70
N GLN A 327 -11.22 -10.89 -11.64
CA GLN A 327 -10.38 -11.20 -12.79
C GLN A 327 -11.20 -11.20 -14.07
N TYR A 328 -10.55 -10.82 -15.18
CA TYR A 328 -11.11 -10.88 -16.52
C TYR A 328 -10.03 -11.31 -17.51
N LEU A 329 -10.40 -12.17 -18.44
CA LEU A 329 -9.51 -12.58 -19.53
C LEU A 329 -10.22 -12.40 -20.88
N GLU A 330 -9.49 -11.89 -21.86
CA GLU A 330 -9.87 -11.92 -23.25
C GLU A 330 -8.77 -12.54 -24.10
N SER A 331 -9.15 -13.25 -25.16
CA SER A 331 -8.20 -13.74 -26.15
C SER A 331 -8.73 -13.56 -27.57
N ARG A 332 -7.81 -13.51 -28.53
CA ARG A 332 -8.13 -13.56 -29.95
C ARG A 332 -7.38 -14.70 -30.60
N ARG A 333 -8.13 -15.61 -31.20
CA ARG A 333 -7.60 -16.76 -31.92
C ARG A 333 -7.96 -16.74 -33.40
N VAL A 334 -7.10 -17.36 -34.20
CA VAL A 334 -7.35 -17.63 -35.62
C VAL A 334 -7.61 -19.13 -35.76
N PHE A 335 -8.85 -19.48 -36.08
CA PHE A 335 -9.28 -20.85 -36.27
C PHE A 335 -9.96 -20.99 -37.63
N GLU A 336 -9.50 -21.92 -38.46
CA GLU A 336 -10.02 -22.13 -39.83
C GLU A 336 -10.07 -20.85 -40.69
N GLY A 337 -9.10 -19.95 -40.51
CA GLY A 337 -9.01 -18.68 -41.22
C GLY A 337 -9.97 -17.58 -40.72
N GLN A 338 -10.76 -17.86 -39.68
CA GLN A 338 -11.62 -16.87 -39.03
C GLN A 338 -10.97 -16.33 -37.75
N THR A 339 -11.18 -15.05 -37.50
CA THR A 339 -10.78 -14.40 -36.24
C THR A 339 -11.92 -14.52 -35.24
N ILE A 340 -11.65 -15.15 -34.09
CA ILE A 340 -12.61 -15.35 -33.01
C ILE A 340 -12.07 -14.62 -31.78
N ASN A 341 -12.92 -13.78 -31.16
CA ASN A 341 -12.61 -13.14 -29.89
C ASN A 341 -13.36 -13.90 -28.79
N GLU A 342 -12.64 -14.33 -27.77
CA GLU A 342 -13.17 -15.03 -26.61
C GLU A 342 -13.12 -14.08 -25.41
N PHE A 343 -14.21 -13.98 -24.68
CA PHE A 343 -14.33 -13.12 -23.50
C PHE A 343 -14.72 -13.97 -22.29
N VAL A 344 -13.77 -14.17 -21.38
CA VAL A 344 -13.97 -14.92 -20.15
C VAL A 344 -14.12 -13.92 -19.01
N ASN A 345 -15.36 -13.56 -18.74
CA ASN A 345 -15.72 -12.70 -17.62
C ASN A 345 -16.54 -13.48 -16.59
N PRO A 346 -15.91 -13.97 -15.49
CA PRO A 346 -16.63 -14.63 -14.42
C PRO A 346 -17.69 -13.74 -13.75
N ASN A 347 -17.50 -12.42 -13.68
CA ASN A 347 -18.30 -11.50 -12.86
C ASN A 347 -18.45 -11.99 -11.40
N ILE A 348 -17.38 -12.56 -10.82
CA ILE A 348 -17.32 -13.05 -9.45
C ILE A 348 -16.34 -12.19 -8.66
N ILE A 349 -16.79 -11.71 -7.50
CA ILE A 349 -15.95 -11.07 -6.49
C ILE A 349 -15.47 -12.18 -5.55
N ASN A 350 -14.17 -12.48 -5.56
CA ASN A 350 -13.60 -13.38 -4.57
C ASN A 350 -13.38 -12.59 -3.28
N VAL A 351 -14.09 -12.97 -2.22
CA VAL A 351 -13.95 -12.37 -0.90
C VAL A 351 -13.03 -13.27 -0.07
N TYR A 352 -11.91 -12.73 0.38
CA TYR A 352 -10.98 -13.46 1.25
C TYR A 352 -11.36 -13.29 2.71
N GLU A 353 -10.93 -14.23 3.55
CA GLU A 353 -11.16 -14.10 4.99
C GLU A 353 -10.38 -12.91 5.57
N ASP A 354 -11.04 -12.16 6.44
CA ASP A 354 -10.43 -11.07 7.19
C ASP A 354 -9.18 -11.53 7.93
N TYR A 355 -8.15 -10.68 7.90
CA TYR A 355 -6.93 -10.89 8.68
C TYR A 355 -6.54 -9.62 9.44
N THR A 356 -5.59 -9.80 10.35
CA THR A 356 -5.03 -8.74 11.17
C THR A 356 -3.58 -8.46 10.79
N LEU A 357 -3.24 -7.19 10.70
CA LEU A 357 -1.87 -6.72 10.46
C LEU A 357 -1.42 -5.86 11.63
N ARG A 358 -0.32 -6.26 12.27
CA ARG A 358 0.37 -5.47 13.28
C ARG A 358 1.59 -4.79 12.68
N THR A 359 1.59 -3.47 12.62
CA THR A 359 2.72 -2.67 12.12
C THR A 359 3.82 -2.51 13.18
N PRO A 360 5.03 -2.05 12.82
CA PRO A 360 6.09 -1.79 13.79
C PRO A 360 5.77 -0.60 14.71
N ALA A 361 6.19 -0.71 15.97
CA ALA A 361 6.31 0.45 16.85
C ALA A 361 7.37 1.44 16.33
N LYS A 362 7.27 2.72 16.72
CA LYS A 362 8.23 3.76 16.35
C LYS A 362 8.67 4.54 17.58
N VAL A 363 9.97 4.80 17.69
CA VAL A 363 10.53 5.78 18.64
C VAL A 363 11.11 6.94 17.86
N THR A 364 10.86 8.17 18.31
CA THR A 364 11.43 9.39 17.71
C THR A 364 12.07 10.26 18.78
N ALA A 365 13.33 10.65 18.55
CA ALA A 365 14.05 11.64 19.33
C ALA A 365 14.24 12.89 18.48
N SER A 366 14.03 14.06 19.09
CA SER A 366 13.97 15.33 18.37
C SER A 366 14.79 16.40 19.07
N ALA A 367 15.37 17.31 18.30
CA ALA A 367 16.03 18.50 18.80
C ALA A 367 15.71 19.70 17.90
N ALA A 368 15.51 20.87 18.52
CA ALA A 368 15.31 22.10 17.78
C ALA A 368 16.00 23.29 18.46
N TYR A 369 16.60 24.15 17.64
CA TYR A 369 17.16 25.42 18.05
C TYR A 369 16.36 26.57 17.41
N ILE A 370 15.95 27.54 18.22
CA ILE A 370 15.08 28.65 17.82
C ILE A 370 15.84 29.96 17.94
N PHE A 371 16.02 30.65 16.82
CA PHE A 371 16.70 31.95 16.72
C PHE A 371 15.73 33.09 16.98
N GLY A 372 15.08 33.10 18.15
CA GLY A 372 14.08 34.10 18.50
C GLY A 372 12.92 34.13 17.51
N GLN A 373 12.64 35.30 16.94
CA GLN A 373 11.60 35.48 15.92
C GLN A 373 12.10 35.27 14.48
N SER A 374 13.42 35.14 14.30
CA SER A 374 14.06 35.14 12.98
C SER A 374 14.06 33.78 12.29
N GLY A 375 13.92 32.67 13.03
CA GLY A 375 13.94 31.34 12.42
C GLY A 375 14.22 30.21 13.39
N LEU A 376 14.40 29.01 12.84
CA LEU A 376 14.70 27.78 13.58
C LEU A 376 15.47 26.77 12.73
N ILE A 377 16.11 25.81 13.40
CA ILE A 377 16.63 24.57 12.82
C ILE A 377 16.10 23.42 13.68
N SER A 378 15.66 22.34 13.05
CA SER A 378 15.06 21.19 13.70
C SER A 378 15.59 19.89 13.10
N PHE A 379 15.67 18.87 13.93
CA PHE A 379 16.17 17.55 13.59
C PHE A 379 15.38 16.48 14.34
N ASP A 380 14.94 15.46 13.61
CA ASP A 380 14.29 14.27 14.15
C ASP A 380 15.06 13.02 13.73
N TYR A 381 15.25 12.11 14.67
CA TYR A 381 15.73 10.74 14.47
C TYR A 381 14.62 9.78 14.86
N SER A 382 14.17 8.93 13.93
CA SER A 382 13.18 7.89 14.20
C SER A 382 13.75 6.50 13.93
N TYR A 383 13.31 5.51 14.71
CA TYR A 383 13.61 4.10 14.50
C TYR A 383 12.32 3.26 14.43
N LYS A 384 12.23 2.39 13.43
CA LYS A 384 11.17 1.38 13.25
C LYS A 384 11.81 0.04 12.93
N ASP A 385 11.31 -1.05 13.51
CA ASP A 385 11.76 -2.40 13.18
C ASP A 385 10.76 -3.14 12.28
N TYR A 386 11.00 -3.13 10.97
CA TYR A 386 10.08 -3.75 10.02
C TYR A 386 10.05 -5.29 10.12
N SER A 387 11.03 -5.93 10.75
CA SER A 387 11.00 -7.36 11.03
C SER A 387 9.89 -7.75 12.02
N SER A 388 9.35 -6.78 12.77
CA SER A 388 8.28 -6.99 13.74
C SER A 388 6.87 -6.94 13.13
N ILE A 389 6.75 -6.69 11.82
CA ILE A 389 5.46 -6.80 11.12
C ILE A 389 4.91 -8.21 11.34
N LYS A 390 3.63 -8.30 11.68
CA LYS A 390 2.98 -9.60 11.90
C LYS A 390 1.60 -9.65 11.28
N PHE A 391 1.37 -10.67 10.47
CA PHE A 391 0.06 -11.09 9.99
C PHE A 391 -0.49 -12.19 10.90
N SER A 392 -1.78 -12.11 11.21
CA SER A 392 -2.50 -13.15 11.94
C SER A 392 -3.96 -13.16 11.57
N GLN A 393 -4.66 -14.25 11.80
CA GLN A 393 -6.09 -14.36 11.54
C GLN A 393 -6.87 -14.63 12.84
N ALA A 394 -8.17 -14.39 12.82
CA ALA A 394 -9.06 -14.75 13.92
C ALA A 394 -9.35 -16.27 13.98
N ASN A 395 -9.30 -16.97 12.84
CA ASN A 395 -9.59 -18.40 12.71
C ASN A 395 -8.33 -19.20 12.29
N ASP A 396 -8.21 -20.45 12.74
CA ASP A 396 -6.98 -21.25 12.66
C ASP A 396 -6.62 -21.80 11.25
N SER A 397 -7.52 -21.67 10.26
CA SER A 397 -7.43 -22.36 8.96
C SER A 397 -6.21 -21.97 8.10
N TYR A 398 -5.72 -20.73 8.18
CA TYR A 398 -4.55 -20.24 7.43
C TYR A 398 -3.34 -19.92 8.32
N SER A 399 -3.34 -20.40 9.57
CA SER A 399 -2.27 -20.13 10.55
C SER A 399 -0.87 -20.53 10.05
N ALA A 400 -0.76 -21.65 9.31
CA ALA A 400 0.50 -22.12 8.75
C ALA A 400 1.08 -21.16 7.71
N SER A 401 0.27 -20.67 6.77
CA SER A 401 0.71 -19.74 5.72
C SER A 401 1.18 -18.39 6.27
N PHE A 402 0.45 -17.84 7.26
CA PHE A 402 0.90 -16.61 7.92
C PHE A 402 2.16 -16.83 8.74
N ASN A 403 2.41 -18.02 9.31
CA ASN A 403 3.68 -18.31 9.96
C ASN A 403 4.84 -18.26 8.98
N ASP A 404 4.68 -18.82 7.78
CA ASP A 404 5.70 -18.76 6.73
C ASP A 404 5.95 -17.32 6.26
N LEU A 405 4.89 -16.54 6.03
CA LEU A 405 5.00 -15.12 5.69
C LEU A 405 5.70 -14.32 6.80
N ASN A 406 5.32 -14.52 8.05
CA ASN A 406 5.94 -13.86 9.20
C ASN A 406 7.41 -14.26 9.37
N ASN A 407 7.77 -15.51 9.11
CA ASN A 407 9.16 -15.97 9.10
C ASN A 407 9.94 -15.32 7.95
N ALA A 408 9.37 -15.23 6.76
CA ALA A 408 9.97 -14.53 5.64
C ALA A 408 10.21 -13.04 5.96
N ILE A 409 9.22 -12.37 6.56
CA ILE A 409 9.34 -10.98 7.03
C ILE A 409 10.47 -10.82 8.04
N ASN A 410 10.51 -11.66 9.07
CA ASN A 410 11.52 -11.61 10.12
C ASN A 410 12.94 -11.80 9.55
N ASN A 411 13.08 -12.70 8.58
CA ASN A 411 14.37 -13.00 7.97
C ASN A 411 14.81 -11.99 6.89
N THR A 412 13.89 -11.23 6.29
CA THR A 412 14.19 -10.33 5.15
C THR A 412 14.16 -8.85 5.52
N LEU A 413 13.21 -8.41 6.34
CA LEU A 413 13.08 -7.03 6.76
C LEU A 413 13.95 -6.74 7.99
N LYS A 414 14.27 -5.46 8.20
CA LYS A 414 15.19 -5.01 9.25
C LYS A 414 14.72 -3.72 9.92
N GLY A 415 15.40 -3.39 11.02
CA GLY A 415 15.41 -2.06 11.60
C GLY A 415 15.85 -0.98 10.62
N THR A 416 15.07 0.09 10.56
CA THR A 416 15.34 1.27 9.74
C THR A 416 15.42 2.51 10.62
N SER A 417 16.48 3.27 10.42
CA SER A 417 16.67 4.61 10.99
C SER A 417 16.30 5.67 9.97
N ILE A 418 15.50 6.65 10.37
CA ILE A 418 15.08 7.78 9.54
C ILE A 418 15.60 9.06 10.17
N PHE A 419 16.28 9.87 9.37
CA PHE A 419 16.79 11.18 9.77
C PHE A 419 16.02 12.26 9.01
N LYS A 420 15.48 13.23 9.72
CA LYS A 420 14.81 14.39 9.14
C LYS A 420 15.46 15.65 9.69
N ALA A 421 15.69 16.63 8.83
CA ALA A 421 16.19 17.93 9.21
C ALA A 421 15.46 19.01 8.42
N GLY A 422 15.21 20.14 9.07
CA GLY A 422 14.55 21.29 8.45
C GLY A 422 15.02 22.59 9.08
N ALA A 423 14.98 23.66 8.32
CA ALA A 423 15.23 25.01 8.80
C ALA A 423 14.13 25.93 8.28
N GLU A 424 13.80 26.96 9.06
CA GLU A 424 12.87 28.01 8.65
C GLU A 424 13.52 29.36 8.94
N TYR A 425 13.39 30.31 8.02
CA TYR A 425 13.82 31.68 8.18
C TYR A 425 12.66 32.65 7.95
N ARG A 426 12.43 33.59 8.87
CA ARG A 426 11.26 34.48 8.82
C ARG A 426 11.67 35.89 8.38
N ILE A 427 11.07 36.35 7.29
CA ILE A 427 11.13 37.72 6.79
C ILE A 427 9.76 38.36 7.01
N ASN A 428 9.61 39.10 8.12
CA ASN A 428 8.34 39.66 8.56
C ASN A 428 7.25 38.57 8.69
N GLN A 429 6.22 38.62 7.83
CA GLN A 429 5.11 37.67 7.80
C GLN A 429 5.39 36.44 6.93
N LEU A 430 6.43 36.49 6.10
CA LEU A 430 6.83 35.39 5.22
C LEU A 430 7.80 34.46 5.96
N SER A 431 7.53 33.16 5.95
CA SER A 431 8.47 32.12 6.37
C SER A 431 9.02 31.42 5.11
N LEU A 432 10.35 31.35 5.02
CA LEU A 432 11.12 30.64 3.99
C LEU A 432 11.61 29.28 4.50
#